data_AF-A0A7V3I751-F1
#
_entry.id   AF-A0A7V3I751-F1
#
_cell.length_a   1.000
_cell.length_b   1.000
_cell.length_c   1.000
_cell.angle_alpha   90.00
_cell.angle_beta   90.00
_cell.angle_gamma   90.00
#
_symmetry.space_group_name_H-M   'P 1'
#
loop_
_entity.id
_entity.type
_entity.pdbx_description
1 polymer ?
#
loop_
_entity_poly.entity_id
_entity_poly.type
_entity_poly.pdbx_seq_one_letter_code
_entity_poly.pdbx_strand_id
1 'polypeptide(L)'
;MTTIPVVSVIADYSLSMSASDFDSLTLPLGRQPVSGRDVACLAILHFAEQATTANLRAPIVIDLKARRGVQAIAPEERYSHRHELHLEEVRSC
;
A
#
# COMPACT_ATOMS: atom_id res chain seq x y z
N MET A 1 9.04 2.55 -12.31
CA MET A 1 8.29 2.25 -11.07
C MET A 1 6.89 1.81 -11.44
N THR A 2 6.30 0.89 -10.69
CA THR A 2 4.89 0.50 -10.83
C THR A 2 4.27 0.35 -9.44
N THR A 3 2.99 0.02 -9.37
CA THR A 3 2.32 -0.27 -8.10
C THR A 3 1.63 -1.61 -8.15
N ILE A 4 1.59 -2.31 -7.01
CA ILE A 4 0.84 -3.56 -6.83
C ILE A 4 -0.02 -3.49 -5.56
N PRO A 5 -1.09 -4.29 -5.44
CA PRO A 5 -1.82 -4.39 -4.18
C PRO A 5 -0.88 -4.72 -3.03
N VAL A 6 -0.97 -3.95 -1.93
CA VAL A 6 -0.06 -4.10 -0.79
C VAL A 6 -0.12 -5.50 -0.17
N VAL A 7 -1.31 -6.11 -0.22
CA VAL A 7 -1.57 -7.48 0.26
C VAL A 7 -0.83 -8.57 -0.54
N SER A 8 -0.39 -8.26 -1.76
CA SER A 8 0.48 -9.14 -2.54
C SER A 8 1.94 -9.10 -2.08
N VAL A 9 2.30 -8.12 -1.25
CA VAL A 9 3.64 -8.00 -0.62
C VAL A 9 3.59 -8.50 0.82
N ILE A 10 2.63 -8.01 1.61
CA ILE A 10 2.43 -8.40 3.02
C ILE A 10 0.93 -8.66 3.25
N ALA A 11 0.59 -9.91 3.54
CA ALA A 11 -0.81 -10.35 3.68
C ALA A 11 -1.57 -9.64 4.82
N ASP A 12 -0.90 -9.32 5.92
CA ASP A 12 -1.46 -8.66 7.11
C ASP A 12 -1.20 -7.15 7.14
N TYR A 13 -1.02 -6.52 5.98
CA TYR A 13 -0.79 -5.09 5.89
C TYR A 13 -1.92 -4.29 6.55
N SER A 14 -1.55 -3.41 7.48
CA SER A 14 -2.48 -2.54 8.21
C SER A 14 -2.25 -1.09 7.77
N LEU A 15 -3.26 -0.48 7.16
CA LEU A 15 -3.18 0.90 6.69
C LEU A 15 -3.12 1.87 7.88
N SER A 16 -2.07 2.69 7.90
CA SER A 16 -1.92 3.81 8.83
C SER A 16 -1.59 5.07 8.05
N MET A 17 -2.32 6.16 8.30
CA MET A 17 -2.17 7.42 7.58
C MET A 17 -2.53 8.60 8.48
N SER A 18 -2.08 9.79 8.11
CA SER A 18 -2.37 11.02 8.84
C SER A 18 -3.86 11.36 8.81
N ALA A 19 -4.32 12.15 9.79
CA ALA A 19 -5.70 12.66 9.78
C ALA A 19 -5.99 13.48 8.50
N SER A 20 -5.02 14.27 8.02
CA SER A 20 -5.15 15.04 6.78
C SER A 20 -5.29 14.17 5.53
N ASP A 21 -4.57 13.04 5.46
CA ASP A 21 -4.73 12.08 4.36
C ASP A 21 -6.09 11.38 4.43
N PHE A 22 -6.53 11.05 5.65
CA PHE A 22 -7.86 10.48 5.87
C PHE A 22 -8.96 11.46 5.42
N ASP A 23 -8.90 12.73 5.83
CA ASP A 23 -9.86 13.78 5.46
C ASP A 23 -9.87 14.08 3.96
N SER A 24 -8.73 13.83 3.29
CA SER A 24 -8.62 13.96 1.83
C SER A 24 -9.34 12.83 1.08
N LEU A 25 -9.67 11.73 1.76
CA LEU A 25 -10.47 10.61 1.26
C LEU A 25 -11.90 10.68 1.81
N THR A 26 -12.86 10.07 1.14
CA THR A 26 -14.28 10.08 1.58
C THR A 26 -14.63 8.76 2.27
N LEU A 27 -13.75 8.31 3.18
CA LEU A 27 -13.86 7.03 3.84
C LEU A 27 -14.80 7.08 5.06
N PRO A 28 -15.51 5.97 5.37
CA PRO A 28 -16.33 5.90 6.57
C PRO A 28 -15.48 6.05 7.83
N LEU A 29 -15.87 6.97 8.71
CA LEU A 29 -15.24 7.18 10.01
C LEU A 29 -15.48 5.97 10.93
N GLY A 30 -14.54 5.75 11.86
CA GLY A 30 -14.72 4.78 12.96
C GLY A 30 -14.45 3.31 12.62
N ARG A 31 -13.92 3.00 11.43
CA ARG A 31 -13.43 1.66 11.09
C ARG A 31 -12.23 1.71 10.15
N GLN A 32 -11.43 0.65 10.14
CA GLN A 32 -10.40 0.45 9.12
C GLN A 32 -11.05 0.19 7.75
N PRO A 33 -10.61 0.86 6.67
CA PRO A 33 -11.01 0.51 5.32
C PRO A 33 -10.48 -0.88 4.95
N VAL A 34 -11.28 -1.63 4.20
CA VAL A 34 -10.90 -2.95 3.69
C VAL A 34 -10.28 -2.77 2.30
N SER A 35 -9.02 -3.20 2.16
CA SER A 35 -8.32 -3.20 0.87
C SER A 35 -9.05 -4.08 -0.16
N GLY A 36 -9.18 -3.59 -1.39
CA GLY A 36 -9.91 -4.23 -2.48
C GLY A 36 -11.43 -4.01 -2.45
N ARG A 37 -12.00 -3.56 -1.33
CA ARG A 37 -13.44 -3.28 -1.21
C ARG A 37 -13.73 -1.79 -1.04
N ASP A 38 -13.16 -1.17 -0.01
CA ASP A 38 -13.34 0.25 0.30
C ASP A 38 -12.27 1.09 -0.41
N VAL A 39 -11.03 0.59 -0.42
CA VAL A 39 -9.86 1.25 -1.01
C VAL A 39 -9.05 0.32 -1.89
N ALA A 40 -8.40 0.83 -2.93
CA ALA A 40 -7.19 0.21 -3.46
C ALA A 40 -6.00 0.74 -2.66
N CYS A 41 -5.34 -0.14 -1.90
CA CYS A 41 -4.11 0.18 -1.19
C CYS A 41 -2.93 -0.46 -1.91
N LEU A 42 -2.06 0.37 -2.48
CA LEU A 42 -1.05 -0.04 -3.44
C LEU A 42 0.36 0.30 -2.94
N ALA A 43 1.23 -0.71 -2.89
CA ALA A 43 2.65 -0.51 -2.65
C ALA A 43 3.34 0.00 -3.92
N ILE A 44 4.27 0.94 -3.77
CA ILE A 44 5.07 1.45 -4.89
C ILE A 44 6.31 0.58 -5.04
N LEU A 45 6.52 0.01 -6.21
CA LEU A 45 7.67 -0.80 -6.55
C LEU A 45 8.78 0.03 -7.20
N HIS A 46 9.98 -0.16 -6.66
CA HIS A 46 11.21 0.33 -7.23
C HIS A 46 12.04 -0.87 -7.72
N PHE A 47 12.31 -0.89 -9.02
CA PHE A 47 13.13 -1.90 -9.67
C PHE A 47 14.56 -1.35 -9.82
N ALA A 48 15.53 -2.00 -9.20
CA ALA A 48 16.95 -1.76 -9.41
C ALA A 48 17.64 -3.05 -9.84
N GLU A 49 18.85 -2.95 -10.38
CA GLU A 49 19.62 -4.10 -10.85
C GLU A 49 19.86 -5.13 -9.75
N GLN A 50 20.12 -4.68 -8.52
CA GLN A 50 20.49 -5.53 -7.40
C GLN A 50 19.27 -6.08 -6.65
N ALA A 51 18.17 -5.33 -6.60
CA ALA A 51 16.98 -5.70 -5.85
C ALA A 51 15.73 -4.95 -6.32
N THR A 52 14.59 -5.64 -6.29
CA THR A 52 13.27 -4.98 -6.35
C THR A 52 12.79 -4.73 -4.93
N THR A 53 12.33 -3.51 -4.66
CA THR A 53 11.82 -3.12 -3.34
C THR A 53 10.43 -2.52 -3.44
N ALA A 54 9.63 -2.69 -2.39
CA ALA A 54 8.34 -2.07 -2.20
C ALA A 54 8.42 -0.99 -1.11
N ASN A 55 7.86 0.19 -1.39
CA ASN A 55 7.61 1.20 -0.38
C ASN A 55 6.26 0.91 0.30
N LEU A 56 6.34 0.27 1.46
CA LEU A 56 5.18 -0.09 2.29
C LEU A 56 4.83 1.00 3.30
N ARG A 57 5.73 1.97 3.51
CA ARG A 57 5.51 3.13 4.39
C ARG A 57 4.69 4.23 3.72
N ALA A 58 4.78 4.36 2.41
CA ALA A 58 4.09 5.40 1.65
C ALA A 58 3.22 4.83 0.52
N PRO A 59 2.22 3.98 0.83
CA PRO A 59 1.34 3.42 -0.19
C PRO A 59 0.52 4.51 -0.90
N ILE A 60 0.09 4.20 -2.12
CA ILE A 60 -1.00 4.93 -2.76
C ILE A 60 -2.32 4.34 -2.27
N VAL A 61 -3.18 5.18 -1.73
CA VAL A 61 -4.52 4.79 -1.25
C VAL A 61 -5.56 5.49 -2.11
N ILE A 62 -6.44 4.71 -2.73
CA ILE A 62 -7.51 5.22 -3.57
C ILE A 62 -8.84 4.78 -2.97
N ASP A 63 -9.69 5.74 -2.60
CA ASP A 63 -11.11 5.50 -2.31
C ASP A 63 -11.80 5.03 -3.60
N LEU A 64 -12.25 3.78 -3.62
CA LEU A 64 -12.82 3.17 -4.82
C LEU A 64 -14.20 3.75 -5.18
N LYS A 65 -14.93 4.29 -4.21
CA LYS A 65 -16.25 4.88 -4.42
C LYS A 65 -16.13 6.32 -4.90
N ALA A 66 -15.34 7.13 -4.20
CA ALA A 66 -15.20 8.55 -4.49
C ALA A 66 -14.18 8.84 -5.60
N ARG A 67 -13.35 7.85 -5.98
CA ARG A 67 -12.25 7.99 -6.95
C ARG A 67 -11.26 9.10 -6.57
N ARG A 68 -10.99 9.23 -5.27
CA ARG A 68 -10.01 10.14 -4.69
C ARG A 68 -8.81 9.34 -4.23
N GLY A 69 -7.61 9.86 -4.45
CA GLY A 69 -6.37 9.17 -4.10
C GLY A 69 -5.41 10.07 -3.35
N VAL A 70 -4.62 9.47 -2.47
CA VAL A 70 -3.50 10.09 -1.74
C VAL A 70 -2.31 9.15 -1.75
N GLN A 71 -1.10 9.69 -1.64
CA GLN A 71 0.06 8.91 -1.22
C GLN A 71 0.23 9.13 0.29
N ALA A 72 -0.19 8.15 1.08
CA ALA A 72 -0.25 8.28 2.53
C ALA A 72 1.08 7.86 3.14
N ILE A 73 1.75 8.77 3.86
CA ILE A 73 2.97 8.41 4.61
C ILE A 73 2.55 7.97 6.02
N ALA A 74 2.78 6.70 6.34
CA ALA A 74 2.51 6.18 7.68
C ALA A 74 3.35 6.95 8.72
N PRO A 75 2.71 7.51 9.78
CA PRO A 75 3.41 8.25 10.83
C PRO A 75 4.33 7.36 11.66
N GLU A 76 3.98 6.07 11.78
CA GLU A 76 4.74 5.06 12.51
C GLU A 76 5.72 4.32 11.58
N GLU A 77 6.87 3.91 12.12
CA GLU A 77 7.89 3.17 11.35
C GLU A 77 7.63 1.66 11.27
N ARG A 78 6.36 1.24 11.30
CA ARG A 78 5.97 -0.19 11.26
C ARG A 78 6.43 -0.91 9.98
N TYR A 79 6.46 -0.18 8.86
CA TYR A 79 6.81 -0.74 7.55
C TYR A 79 8.00 0.01 6.93
N SER A 80 8.85 -0.75 6.24
CA SER A 80 10.00 -0.19 5.52
C SER A 80 9.56 0.55 4.25
N HIS A 81 10.29 1.61 3.91
CA HIS A 81 10.19 2.28 2.61
C HIS A 81 10.99 1.56 1.51
N ARG A 82 11.81 0.56 1.91
CA ARG A 82 12.59 -0.33 1.04
C ARG A 82 12.43 -1.77 1.52
N HIS A 83 11.22 -2.31 1.45
CA HIS A 83 10.98 -3.72 1.74
C HIS A 83 11.43 -4.55 0.53
N GLU A 84 12.45 -5.38 0.67
CA GLU A 84 12.95 -6.22 -0.43
C GLU A 84 11.92 -7.28 -0.81
N LEU A 85 11.67 -7.41 -2.11
CA LEU A 85 10.78 -8.45 -2.64
C LEU A 85 11.60 -9.69 -2.99
N HIS A 86 11.28 -10.78 -2.32
CA HIS A 86 11.83 -12.09 -2.65
C HIS A 86 10.93 -12.70 -3.71
N LEU A 87 11.37 -12.67 -4.96
CA LEU A 87 10.65 -13.31 -6.06
C LEU A 87 10.87 -14.82 -5.96
N GLU A 88 9.87 -15.53 -5.45
CA GLU A 88 9.85 -16.99 -5.56
C GLU A 88 9.45 -17.38 -6.98
N GLU A 89 10.27 -18.18 -7.65
CA GLU A 89 9.89 -18.79 -8.93
C GLU A 89 8.74 -19.75 -8.69
N VAL A 90 7.54 -19.38 -9.19
CA VAL A 90 6.42 -20.30 -9.21
C VAL A 90 6.77 -21.43 -10.18
N ARG A 91 7.13 -22.59 -9.65
CA ARG A 91 7.27 -23.82 -10.44
C ARG A 91 5.91 -24.15 -11.03
N SER A 92 5.79 -24.08 -12.36
CA SER A 92 4.60 -24.56 -13.05
C SER A 92 4.49 -26.08 -12.87
N CYS A 93 3.40 -26.54 -12.27
CA CYS A 93 3.01 -27.95 -12.30
C CYS A 93 2.49 -28.35 -13.69
#